data_AF-A0A3A1R6L9-F1
#
_entry.id   AF-A0A3A1R6L9-F1
#
_cell.length_a   1.000
_cell.length_b   1.000
_cell.length_c   1.000
_cell.angle_alpha   90.00
_cell.angle_beta   90.00
_cell.angle_gamma   90.00
#
_symmetry.space_group_name_H-M   'P 1'
#
loop_
_entity.id
_entity.type
_entity.pdbx_description
1 polymer ?
#
loop_
_entity_poly.entity_id
_entity_poly.type
_entity_poly.pdbx_seq_one_letter_code
_entity_poly.pdbx_strand_id
1 'polypeptide(L)'
;MPWSKNDYPASWKNLSSDVRNKAIEIGNALLRDGYDEGRSIAIATDRAEKYVDGDSGNKTEYHVKSNDDGWGLVKEGSDKAIYKEETKEDLLEKAKPYVNDHDGILVIHKGDGEVEDRLYDN
;
A
#
# COMPACT_ATOMS: atom_id res chain seq x y z
N MET A 1 1.35 10.77 29.65
CA MET A 1 2.05 9.46 29.63
C MET A 1 1.84 8.84 28.27
N PRO A 2 2.76 8.00 27.75
CA PRO A 2 2.56 7.33 26.46
C PRO A 2 1.48 6.25 26.58
N TRP A 3 0.61 6.16 25.58
CA TRP A 3 -0.42 5.13 25.45
C TRP A 3 0.18 3.76 25.11
N SER A 4 -0.50 2.69 25.52
CA SER A 4 -0.11 1.30 25.28
C SER A 4 -1.32 0.46 24.86
N LYS A 5 -1.09 -0.80 24.45
CA LYS A 5 -2.18 -1.72 24.05
C LYS A 5 -3.20 -2.01 25.16
N ASN A 6 -2.83 -1.78 26.41
CA ASN A 6 -3.70 -1.99 27.58
C ASN A 6 -4.15 -0.68 28.23
N ASP A 7 -3.57 0.46 27.83
CA ASP A 7 -3.81 1.76 28.45
C ASP A 7 -3.84 2.83 27.36
N TYR A 8 -5.02 3.05 26.80
CA TYR A 8 -5.27 3.92 25.66
C TYR A 8 -6.56 4.73 25.85
N PRO A 9 -6.75 5.82 25.09
CA PRO A 9 -7.94 6.66 25.18
C PRO A 9 -9.25 5.89 24.96
N ALA A 10 -10.29 6.22 25.72
CA ALA A 10 -11.60 5.55 25.62
C ALA A 10 -12.17 5.55 24.18
N SER A 11 -11.87 6.59 23.38
CA SER A 11 -12.27 6.69 21.98
C SER A 11 -11.72 5.56 21.09
N TRP A 12 -10.62 4.89 21.48
CA TRP A 12 -10.02 3.80 20.70
C TRP A 12 -10.51 2.41 21.09
N LYS A 13 -11.36 2.29 22.10
CA LYS A 13 -11.88 1.00 22.58
C LYS A 13 -12.67 0.23 21.52
N ASN A 14 -13.33 0.94 20.61
CA ASN A 14 -14.15 0.36 19.55
C ASN A 14 -13.44 0.29 18.19
N LEU A 15 -12.18 0.72 18.09
CA LEU A 15 -11.40 0.62 16.85
C LEU A 15 -10.91 -0.82 16.63
N SER A 16 -10.69 -1.20 15.37
CA SER A 16 -10.03 -2.46 15.04
C SER A 16 -8.63 -2.51 15.65
N SER A 17 -8.10 -3.72 15.86
CA SER A 17 -6.78 -3.88 16.49
C SER A 17 -5.67 -3.20 15.70
N ASP A 18 -5.75 -3.23 14.38
CA ASP A 18 -4.77 -2.64 13.46
C ASP A 18 -4.81 -1.11 13.53
N VAL A 19 -6.01 -0.51 13.44
CA VAL A 19 -6.19 0.95 13.54
C VAL A 19 -5.75 1.42 14.92
N ARG A 20 -6.15 0.71 15.99
CA ARG A 20 -5.78 1.06 17.37
C ARG A 20 -4.27 1.01 17.59
N ASN A 21 -3.59 -0.04 17.13
CA ASN A 21 -2.14 -0.17 17.29
C ASN A 21 -1.41 0.97 16.58
N LYS A 22 -1.84 1.32 15.36
CA LYS A 22 -1.24 2.41 14.61
C LYS A 22 -1.54 3.78 15.23
N ALA A 23 -2.76 3.97 15.75
CA ALA A 23 -3.14 5.19 16.46
C ALA A 23 -2.28 5.38 17.74
N ILE A 24 -1.99 4.31 18.48
CA ILE A 24 -1.09 4.37 19.64
C ILE A 24 0.31 4.84 19.25
N GLU A 25 0.87 4.29 18.16
CA GLU A 25 2.20 4.68 17.64
C GLU A 25 2.25 6.18 17.28
N ILE A 26 1.31 6.62 16.44
CA ILE A 26 1.24 8.01 15.95
C ILE A 26 0.94 8.97 17.10
N GLY A 27 0.02 8.58 17.97
CA GLY A 27 -0.38 9.35 19.14
C GLY A 27 0.77 9.61 20.11
N ASN A 28 1.57 8.58 20.40
CA ASN A 28 2.75 8.71 21.25
C ASN A 28 3.82 9.62 20.63
N ALA A 29 3.96 9.64 19.30
CA ALA A 29 4.84 10.56 18.61
C ALA A 29 4.37 12.01 18.78
N LEU A 30 3.08 12.28 18.57
CA LEU A 30 2.49 13.62 18.73
C LEU A 30 2.62 14.14 20.17
N LEU A 31 2.39 13.29 21.17
CA LEU A 31 2.59 13.65 22.58
C LEU A 31 4.04 14.01 22.88
N ARG A 32 5.01 13.33 22.24
CA ARG A 32 6.44 13.65 22.36
C ARG A 32 6.79 15.00 21.73
N ASP A 33 6.13 15.35 20.63
CA ASP A 33 6.23 16.65 19.96
C ASP A 33 5.47 17.78 20.70
N GLY A 34 4.85 17.47 21.86
CA GLY A 34 4.18 18.46 22.70
C GLY A 34 2.76 18.81 22.27
N TYR A 35 2.12 17.98 21.43
CA TYR A 35 0.71 18.17 21.07
C TYR A 35 -0.20 17.82 22.25
N ASP A 36 -1.31 18.55 22.37
CA ASP A 36 -2.37 18.24 23.34
C ASP A 36 -2.94 16.84 23.15
N GLU A 37 -3.32 16.20 24.25
CA GLU A 37 -3.85 14.83 24.27
C GLU A 37 -5.07 14.69 23.35
N GLY A 38 -6.07 15.57 23.48
CA GLY A 38 -7.28 15.53 22.65
C GLY A 38 -7.01 15.72 21.15
N ARG A 39 -6.05 16.60 20.81
CA ARG A 39 -5.63 16.82 19.41
C ARG A 39 -4.85 15.63 18.87
N SER A 40 -3.99 15.03 19.71
CA SER A 40 -3.22 13.84 19.39
C SER A 40 -4.14 12.65 19.11
N ILE A 41 -5.21 12.47 19.89
CA ILE A 41 -6.21 11.42 19.66
C ILE A 41 -6.84 11.56 18.28
N ALA A 42 -7.35 12.75 17.95
CA ALA A 42 -8.04 12.98 16.67
C ALA A 42 -7.11 12.78 15.46
N ILE A 43 -5.90 13.36 15.49
CA ILE A 43 -4.92 13.23 14.40
C ILE A 43 -4.44 11.78 14.28
N ALA A 44 -4.19 11.12 15.41
CA ALA A 44 -3.72 9.74 15.39
C ALA A 44 -4.80 8.77 14.88
N THR A 45 -6.07 8.95 15.25
CA THR A 45 -7.18 8.16 14.67
C THR A 45 -7.28 8.39 13.17
N ASP A 46 -7.33 9.64 12.68
CA ASP A 46 -7.43 9.94 11.25
C ASP A 46 -6.27 9.33 10.44
N ARG A 47 -5.04 9.45 10.94
CA ARG A 47 -3.86 8.87 10.27
C ARG A 47 -3.82 7.35 10.38
N ALA A 48 -4.30 6.77 11.47
CA ALA A 48 -4.33 5.32 11.65
C ALA A 48 -5.42 4.66 10.82
N GLU A 49 -6.60 5.28 10.73
CA GLU A 49 -7.67 4.89 9.80
C GLU A 49 -7.13 4.99 8.38
N LYS A 50 -6.57 6.12 7.94
CA LYS A 50 -5.94 6.21 6.61
C LYS A 50 -4.80 5.23 6.40
N TYR A 51 -4.02 4.94 7.43
CA TYR A 51 -2.96 3.95 7.33
C TYR A 51 -3.58 2.59 7.10
N VAL A 52 -4.58 2.16 7.86
CA VAL A 52 -5.20 0.81 7.77
C VAL A 52 -6.23 0.68 6.64
N ASP A 53 -6.91 1.75 6.26
CA ASP A 53 -7.71 1.86 5.04
C ASP A 53 -6.79 1.95 3.81
N GLY A 54 -5.60 2.54 3.96
CA GLY A 54 -4.52 2.49 2.97
C GLY A 54 -3.80 1.14 2.93
N ASP A 55 -3.73 0.45 4.08
CA ASP A 55 -3.27 -0.94 4.28
C ASP A 55 -4.39 -1.93 3.93
N SER A 56 -5.62 -1.44 3.70
CA SER A 56 -6.71 -2.21 3.10
C SER A 56 -6.47 -2.28 1.59
N GLY A 57 -5.37 -2.95 1.23
CA GLY A 57 -5.28 -3.81 0.05
C GLY A 57 -5.61 -3.17 -1.30
N ASN A 58 -5.14 -1.95 -1.60
CA ASN A 58 -5.22 -1.45 -2.98
C ASN A 58 -4.07 -0.51 -3.36
N LYS A 59 -2.82 -0.85 -3.03
CA LYS A 59 -1.76 -0.46 -3.97
C LYS A 59 -2.15 -1.06 -5.30
N THR A 60 -2.27 -0.21 -6.32
CA THR A 60 -2.69 -0.67 -7.63
C THR A 60 -1.69 -1.73 -8.08
N GLU A 61 -2.13 -2.99 -8.20
CA GLU A 61 -1.30 -4.04 -8.78
C GLU A 61 -1.20 -3.78 -10.28
N TYR A 62 0.00 -3.92 -10.81
CA TYR A 62 0.27 -3.83 -12.23
C TYR A 62 0.88 -5.16 -12.67
N HIS A 63 0.17 -5.85 -13.55
CA HIS A 63 0.52 -7.17 -14.02
C HIS A 63 1.25 -7.10 -15.35
N VAL A 64 2.45 -7.65 -15.39
CA VAL A 64 3.19 -7.90 -16.63
C VAL A 64 2.82 -9.29 -17.12
N LYS A 65 2.02 -9.38 -18.18
CA LYS A 65 1.53 -10.65 -18.76
C LYS A 65 1.97 -10.78 -20.22
N SER A 66 2.29 -12.00 -20.64
CA SER A 66 2.49 -12.34 -22.05
C SER A 66 1.15 -12.62 -22.75
N ASN A 67 0.99 -12.09 -23.96
CA ASN A 67 -0.12 -12.33 -24.88
C ASN A 67 0.44 -12.82 -26.23
N ASP A 68 -0.43 -13.18 -27.18
CA ASP A 68 -0.04 -13.68 -28.52
C ASP A 68 0.89 -12.73 -29.30
N ASP A 69 0.82 -11.42 -29.04
CA ASP A 69 1.60 -10.37 -29.71
C ASP A 69 2.75 -9.79 -28.83
N GLY A 70 3.14 -10.46 -27.74
CA GLY A 70 4.26 -10.03 -26.88
C GLY A 70 3.87 -9.78 -25.42
N TRP A 71 4.50 -8.80 -24.76
CA TRP A 71 4.32 -8.52 -23.33
C TRP A 71 3.55 -7.23 -23.10
N GLY A 72 2.61 -7.24 -22.15
CA GLY A 72 1.81 -6.08 -21.77
C GLY A 72 1.80 -5.80 -20.27
N LEU A 73 1.90 -4.52 -19.90
CA LEU A 73 1.68 -4.05 -18.53
C LEU A 73 0.21 -3.66 -18.37
N VAL A 74 -0.49 -4.29 -17.45
CA VAL A 74 -1.93 -4.11 -17.26
C VAL A 74 -2.20 -3.73 -15.81
N LYS A 75 -2.96 -2.68 -15.58
CA LYS A 75 -3.43 -2.31 -14.25
C LYS A 75 -4.51 -3.29 -13.79
N GLU A 76 -4.43 -3.73 -12.55
CA GLU A 76 -5.44 -4.59 -11.92
C GLU A 76 -6.83 -3.94 -12.01
N GLY A 77 -7.81 -4.73 -12.46
CA GLY A 77 -9.17 -4.26 -12.76
C GLY A 77 -9.36 -3.50 -14.08
N SER A 78 -8.35 -3.46 -14.98
CA SER A 78 -8.45 -2.87 -16.31
C SER A 78 -7.97 -3.84 -17.38
N ASP A 79 -8.73 -4.04 -18.46
CA ASP A 79 -8.30 -4.90 -19.59
C ASP A 79 -7.34 -4.20 -20.56
N LYS A 80 -7.09 -2.91 -20.36
CA LYS A 80 -6.20 -2.12 -21.22
C LYS A 80 -4.75 -2.24 -20.77
N ALA A 81 -3.90 -2.69 -21.68
CA ALA A 81 -2.45 -2.61 -21.52
C ALA A 81 -2.00 -1.14 -21.59
N ILE A 82 -1.28 -0.69 -20.58
CA ILE A 82 -0.67 0.64 -20.45
C ILE A 82 0.55 0.71 -21.38
N TYR A 83 1.37 -0.33 -21.37
CA TYR A 83 2.52 -0.50 -22.26
C TYR A 83 2.48 -1.88 -22.92
N LYS A 84 3.04 -1.96 -24.13
CA LYS A 84 3.20 -3.21 -24.89
C LYS A 84 4.57 -3.21 -25.52
N GLU A 85 5.32 -4.28 -25.30
CA GLU A 85 6.64 -4.49 -25.90
C GLU A 85 6.76 -5.92 -26.44
N GLU A 86 7.70 -6.16 -27.35
CA GLU A 86 7.95 -7.50 -27.90
C GLU A 86 8.59 -8.42 -26.85
N THR A 87 9.42 -7.84 -25.96
CA THR A 87 10.17 -8.59 -24.94
C THR A 87 9.77 -8.19 -23.51
N LYS A 88 9.95 -9.14 -22.58
CA LYS A 88 9.73 -8.91 -21.15
C LYS A 88 10.66 -7.85 -20.58
N GLU A 89 11.93 -7.85 -20.99
CA GLU A 89 12.94 -6.92 -20.49
C GLU A 89 12.60 -5.48 -20.86
N ASP A 90 12.29 -5.21 -22.13
CA ASP A 90 11.90 -3.87 -22.60
C ASP A 90 10.67 -3.34 -21.85
N LEU A 91 9.70 -4.23 -21.57
CA LEU A 91 8.51 -3.86 -20.80
C LEU A 91 8.86 -3.55 -19.35
N LEU A 92 9.73 -4.33 -18.72
CA LEU A 92 10.14 -4.13 -17.33
C LEU A 92 10.91 -2.83 -17.13
N GLU A 93 11.73 -2.42 -18.10
CA GLU A 93 12.43 -1.12 -18.06
C GLU A 93 11.45 0.05 -17.99
N LYS A 94 10.29 -0.06 -18.64
CA LYS A 94 9.23 0.97 -18.61
C LYS A 94 8.28 0.80 -17.42
N ALA A 95 7.95 -0.44 -17.06
CA ALA A 95 7.00 -0.76 -16.01
C ALA A 95 7.53 -0.43 -14.61
N LYS A 96 8.79 -0.76 -14.30
CA LYS A 96 9.38 -0.49 -12.98
C LYS A 96 9.28 0.99 -12.57
N PRO A 97 9.76 1.96 -13.37
CA PRO A 97 9.65 3.37 -12.99
C PRO A 97 8.20 3.85 -12.96
N TYR A 98 7.34 3.37 -13.87
CA TYR A 98 5.92 3.74 -13.88
C TYR A 98 5.19 3.28 -12.62
N VAL A 99 5.35 2.01 -12.25
CA VAL A 99 4.71 1.45 -11.06
C VAL A 99 5.21 2.11 -9.79
N ASN A 100 6.51 2.39 -9.71
CA ASN A 100 7.10 3.11 -8.59
C ASN A 100 6.60 4.57 -8.48
N ASP A 101 6.42 5.28 -9.60
CA ASP A 101 5.84 6.64 -9.62
C ASP A 101 4.37 6.65 -9.14
N HIS A 102 3.63 5.58 -9.46
CA HIS A 102 2.23 5.41 -9.09
C HIS A 102 1.99 4.72 -7.74
N ASP A 103 3.04 4.52 -6.92
CA ASP A 103 2.97 3.82 -5.62
C ASP A 103 2.26 2.44 -5.73
N GLY A 104 2.48 1.75 -6.85
CA GLY A 104 1.84 0.47 -7.15
C GLY A 104 2.72 -0.74 -6.83
N ILE A 105 2.12 -1.92 -6.94
CA ILE A 105 2.83 -3.21 -6.85
C ILE A 105 3.04 -3.73 -8.26
N LEU A 106 4.27 -4.13 -8.60
CA LEU A 106 4.57 -4.71 -9.91
C LEU A 106 4.58 -6.23 -9.78
N VAL A 107 3.61 -6.89 -10.42
CA VAL A 107 3.48 -8.35 -10.47
C VAL A 107 3.97 -8.83 -11.83
N ILE A 108 5.04 -9.62 -11.82
CA ILE A 108 5.66 -10.13 -13.04
C ILE A 108 5.16 -11.56 -13.27
N HIS A 109 4.53 -11.84 -14.40
CA HIS A 109 4.14 -13.19 -14.79
C HIS A 109 5.20 -13.86 -15.70
N LYS A 110 5.14 -15.19 -15.78
CA LYS A 110 5.85 -16.02 -16.75
C LYS A 110 5.02 -16.20 -18.03
N GLY A 111 5.64 -16.77 -19.06
CA GLY A 111 4.99 -17.05 -20.35
C GLY A 111 3.77 -17.98 -20.27
N ASP A 112 3.69 -18.76 -19.20
CA ASP A 112 2.59 -19.68 -18.87
C ASP A 112 1.50 -19.04 -18.00
N GLY A 113 1.68 -17.77 -17.59
CA GLY A 113 0.72 -17.02 -16.77
C GLY A 113 0.93 -17.12 -15.26
N GLU A 114 1.81 -18.01 -14.77
CA GLU A 114 2.18 -18.05 -13.35
C GLU A 114 2.90 -16.78 -12.91
N VAL A 115 2.72 -16.38 -11.65
CA VAL A 115 3.47 -15.26 -11.06
C VAL A 115 4.92 -15.69 -10.87
N GLU A 116 5.84 -14.94 -11.47
CA GLU A 116 7.29 -15.09 -11.29
C GLU A 116 7.79 -14.32 -10.08
N ASP A 117 7.40 -13.04 -9.97
CA ASP A 117 7.96 -12.12 -8.96
C ASP A 117 6.96 -10.99 -8.62
N ARG A 118 7.11 -10.41 -7.43
CA ARG A 118 6.34 -9.26 -6.94
C ARG A 118 7.30 -8.21 -6.38
N LEU A 119 7.31 -7.03 -7.00
CA LEU A 119 8.12 -5.90 -6.58
C LEU A 119 7.25 -4.81 -5.94
N TYR A 120 7.83 -4.07 -4.99
CA TYR A 120 7.19 -2.93 -4.30
C TYR A 120 6.03 -3.28 -3.34
N ASP A 121 5.96 -4.54 -2.90
CA ASP A 121 4.99 -5.11 -1.94
C ASP A 121 5.20 -4.68 -0.46
N ASN A 122 6.05 -3.68 -0.20
CA ASN A 122 6.43 -3.24 1.16
C ASN A 122 5.33 -2.53 1.95
#